data_AF-A0A317CF84-F1
#
_entry.id   AF-A0A317CF84-F1
#
_cell.length_a   1.000
_cell.length_b   1.000
_cell.length_c   1.000
_cell.angle_alpha   90.00
_cell.angle_beta   90.00
_cell.angle_gamma   90.00
#
_symmetry.space_group_name_H-M   'P 1'
#
loop_
_entity.id
_entity.type
_entity.pdbx_description
1 polymer ?
#
loop_
_entity_poly.entity_id
_entity_poly.type
_entity_poly.pdbx_seq_one_letter_code
_entity_poly.pdbx_strand_id
1 'polypeptide(L)'
;MTIEHRLIPAKHPQTNGMVERFNGRISQVIKSTYFASAEEMETTLKRYLITYNHHVIQRNLGHLTPIQSMKQWQLDKPDLFKKKVYNHAVLDT
;
A
#
# COMPACT_ATOMS: atom_id res chain seq x y z
N MET A 1 -12.66 -3.31 20.18
CA MET A 1 -12.67 -3.66 18.75
C MET A 1 -11.87 -4.93 18.58
N THR A 2 -12.56 -6.03 18.35
CA THR A 2 -11.93 -7.32 18.06
C THR A 2 -11.66 -7.36 16.56
N ILE A 3 -10.40 -7.57 16.16
CA ILE A 3 -10.05 -7.78 14.76
C ILE A 3 -10.46 -9.20 14.41
N GLU A 4 -11.31 -9.37 13.40
CA GLU A 4 -11.67 -10.70 12.90
C GLU A 4 -10.54 -11.21 11.99
N HIS A 5 -9.93 -12.33 12.38
CA HIS A 5 -8.93 -13.01 11.56
C HIS A 5 -9.64 -14.02 10.65
N ARG A 6 -9.45 -13.88 9.32
CA ARG A 6 -10.09 -14.75 8.32
C ARG A 6 -9.06 -15.38 7.40
N LEU A 7 -9.29 -16.64 7.03
CA LEU A 7 -8.54 -17.36 5.99
C LEU A 7 -9.35 -17.35 4.69
N ILE A 8 -8.65 -17.40 3.55
CA ILE A 8 -9.31 -17.55 2.25
C ILE A 8 -9.74 -19.01 2.05
N PRO A 9 -10.84 -19.25 1.31
CA PRO A 9 -11.22 -20.61 0.91
C PRO A 9 -10.13 -21.28 0.06
N ALA A 10 -9.96 -22.59 0.21
CA ALA A 10 -9.03 -23.35 -0.62
C ALA A 10 -9.35 -23.17 -2.11
N LYS A 11 -8.31 -23.11 -2.97
CA LYS A 11 -8.43 -22.94 -4.44
C LYS A 11 -9.03 -21.60 -4.90
N HIS A 12 -8.97 -20.53 -4.08
CA HIS A 12 -9.45 -19.19 -4.44
C HIS A 12 -8.34 -18.11 -4.37
N PRO A 13 -7.28 -18.22 -5.20
CA PRO A 13 -6.12 -17.32 -5.14
C PRO A 13 -6.46 -15.85 -5.42
N GLN A 14 -7.51 -15.59 -6.23
CA GLN A 14 -7.93 -14.22 -6.59
C GLN A 14 -8.26 -13.35 -5.38
N THR A 15 -8.67 -13.96 -4.27
CA THR A 15 -9.03 -13.27 -3.01
C THR A 15 -7.83 -12.55 -2.39
N ASN A 16 -6.62 -13.07 -2.60
CA ASN A 16 -5.36 -12.45 -2.17
C ASN A 16 -4.62 -11.72 -3.30
N GLY A 17 -5.16 -11.69 -4.51
CA GLY A 17 -4.45 -11.22 -5.70
C GLY A 17 -3.95 -9.77 -5.62
N MET A 18 -4.61 -8.90 -4.85
CA MET A 18 -4.12 -7.53 -4.62
C MET A 18 -2.85 -7.51 -3.75
N VAL A 19 -2.83 -8.30 -2.69
CA VAL A 19 -1.66 -8.42 -1.79
C VAL A 19 -0.52 -9.10 -2.53
N GLU A 20 -0.80 -10.15 -3.30
CA GLU A 20 0.20 -10.85 -4.11
C GLU A 20 0.81 -9.93 -5.16
N ARG A 21 0.01 -9.11 -5.87
CA ARG A 21 0.53 -8.11 -6.81
C ARG A 21 1.41 -7.07 -6.12
N PHE A 22 0.99 -6.58 -4.95
CA PHE A 22 1.79 -5.63 -4.17
C PHE A 22 3.14 -6.23 -3.77
N ASN A 23 3.13 -7.45 -3.23
CA ASN A 23 4.34 -8.18 -2.85
C ASN A 23 5.24 -8.45 -4.05
N GLY A 24 4.66 -8.78 -5.21
CA GLY A 24 5.39 -8.96 -6.46
C GLY A 24 6.15 -7.70 -6.89
N ARG A 25 5.50 -6.51 -6.82
CA ARG A 25 6.15 -5.24 -7.15
C ARG A 25 7.29 -4.90 -6.19
N ILE A 26 7.10 -5.09 -4.89
CA ILE A 26 8.18 -4.89 -3.90
C ILE A 26 9.34 -5.86 -4.17
N SER A 27 9.03 -7.13 -4.45
CA SER A 27 10.06 -8.12 -4.77
C SER A 27 10.88 -7.72 -6.00
N GLN A 28 10.24 -7.14 -7.01
CA GLN A 28 10.95 -6.61 -8.19
C GLN A 28 11.90 -5.46 -7.81
N VAL A 29 11.45 -4.49 -7.01
CA VAL A 29 12.29 -3.36 -6.54
C VAL A 29 13.52 -3.85 -5.78
N ILE A 30 13.33 -4.83 -4.89
CA ILE A 30 14.43 -5.41 -4.12
C ILE A 30 15.39 -6.16 -5.04
N LYS A 31 14.88 -6.97 -5.97
CA LYS A 31 15.72 -7.80 -6.86
C LYS A 31 16.46 -7.01 -7.92
N SER A 32 15.94 -5.85 -8.33
CA SER A 32 16.55 -5.01 -9.36
C SER A 32 17.66 -4.09 -8.83
N THR A 33 17.87 -4.06 -7.51
CA THR A 33 18.73 -3.07 -6.86
C THR A 33 19.76 -3.78 -5.99
N TYR A 34 21.03 -3.42 -6.15
CA TYR A 34 22.07 -3.81 -5.20
C TYR A 34 22.06 -2.83 -4.03
N PHE A 35 22.08 -3.35 -2.79
CA PHE A 35 22.13 -2.54 -1.58
C PHE A 35 23.46 -2.77 -0.87
N ALA A 36 24.15 -1.70 -0.52
CA ALA A 36 25.38 -1.75 0.26
C ALA A 36 25.09 -2.03 1.75
N SER A 37 23.88 -1.72 2.23
CA SER A 37 23.48 -1.95 3.61
C SER A 37 21.97 -2.21 3.77
N ALA A 38 21.58 -2.73 4.93
CA ALA A 38 20.17 -2.89 5.29
C ALA A 38 19.43 -1.53 5.39
N GLU A 39 20.11 -0.48 5.83
CA GLU A 39 19.57 0.87 5.94
C GLU A 39 19.20 1.46 4.57
N GLU A 40 20.02 1.20 3.54
CA GLU A 40 19.74 1.61 2.17
C GLU A 40 18.51 0.88 1.61
N MET A 41 18.38 -0.42 1.89
CA MET A 41 17.21 -1.20 1.54
C MET A 41 15.95 -0.67 2.23
N GLU A 42 16.02 -0.37 3.53
CA GLU A 42 14.90 0.20 4.28
C GLU A 42 14.47 1.56 3.70
N THR A 43 15.43 2.43 3.40
CA THR A 43 15.17 3.74 2.79
C THR A 43 14.47 3.59 1.44
N THR A 44 14.91 2.63 0.62
CA THR A 44 14.30 2.32 -0.67
C THR A 44 12.87 1.82 -0.51
N LEU A 45 12.61 0.94 0.46
CA LEU A 45 11.26 0.46 0.77
C LEU A 45 10.34 1.58 1.27
N LYS A 46 10.84 2.50 2.11
CA LYS A 46 10.08 3.70 2.54
C LYS A 46 9.73 4.61 1.35
N ARG A 47 10.68 4.84 0.45
CA ARG A 47 10.43 5.61 -0.79
C ARG A 47 9.39 4.94 -1.68
N TYR A 48 9.46 3.61 -1.82
CA TYR A 48 8.47 2.85 -2.56
C TYR A 48 7.07 2.93 -1.92
N LEU A 49 6.97 2.84 -0.59
CA LEU A 49 5.70 3.01 0.13
C LEU A 49 5.05 4.36 -0.17
N ILE A 50 5.81 5.46 -0.12
CA ILE A 50 5.33 6.81 -0.46
C ILE A 50 4.87 6.84 -1.92
N THR A 51 5.70 6.34 -2.83
CA THR A 51 5.39 6.30 -4.27
C THR A 51 4.10 5.55 -4.54
N TYR A 52 3.96 4.35 -3.97
CA TYR A 52 2.78 3.51 -4.14
C TYR A 52 1.51 4.19 -3.61
N ASN A 53 1.57 4.79 -2.42
CA ASN A 53 0.39 5.37 -1.78
C ASN A 53 -0.04 6.72 -2.37
N HIS A 54 0.92 7.53 -2.83
CA HIS A 54 0.67 8.91 -3.26
C HIS A 54 0.66 9.10 -4.77
N HIS A 55 1.39 8.30 -5.53
CA HIS A 55 1.67 8.57 -6.95
C HIS A 55 1.21 7.45 -7.89
N VAL A 56 1.12 6.20 -7.42
CA VAL A 56 0.67 5.08 -8.26
C VAL A 56 -0.85 5.03 -8.30
N ILE A 57 -1.40 5.33 -9.48
CA ILE A 57 -2.84 5.21 -9.76
C ILE A 57 -3.23 3.75 -9.90
N GLN A 58 -4.35 3.37 -9.28
CA GLN A 58 -4.87 2.01 -9.25
C GLN A 58 -6.20 1.92 -9.99
N ARG A 59 -6.24 1.13 -11.08
CA ARG A 59 -7.46 0.97 -11.90
C ARG A 59 -8.64 0.43 -11.08
N ASN A 60 -8.38 -0.52 -10.18
CA ASN A 60 -9.42 -1.11 -9.33
C ASN A 60 -9.93 -0.14 -8.24
N LEU A 61 -9.28 1.01 -8.04
CA LEU A 61 -9.74 2.09 -7.17
C LEU A 61 -10.40 3.22 -7.97
N GLY A 62 -10.87 2.94 -9.19
CA GLY A 62 -11.50 3.96 -10.04
C GLY A 62 -10.50 4.99 -10.57
N HIS A 63 -9.28 4.57 -10.89
CA HIS A 63 -8.20 5.45 -11.35
C HIS A 63 -7.75 6.50 -10.32
N LEU A 64 -7.80 6.14 -9.04
CA LEU A 64 -7.29 6.94 -7.93
C LEU A 64 -6.03 6.32 -7.33
N THR A 65 -5.24 7.14 -6.63
CA THR A 65 -4.16 6.65 -5.76
C THR A 65 -4.74 6.14 -4.44
N PRO A 66 -4.06 5.22 -3.73
CA PRO A 66 -4.56 4.69 -2.46
C PRO A 66 -4.96 5.78 -1.45
N ILE A 67 -4.17 6.85 -1.34
CA ILE A 67 -4.46 7.95 -0.41
C ILE A 67 -5.69 8.76 -0.85
N GLN A 68 -5.88 8.98 -2.14
CA GLN A 68 -7.09 9.65 -2.65
C GLN A 68 -8.33 8.82 -2.30
N SER A 69 -8.30 7.51 -2.55
CA SER A 69 -9.40 6.60 -2.18
C SER A 69 -9.65 6.57 -0.68
N MET A 70 -8.61 6.54 0.14
CA MET A 70 -8.75 6.58 1.60
C MET A 70 -9.38 7.89 2.10
N LYS A 71 -9.03 9.03 1.50
CA LYS A 71 -9.66 10.32 1.83
C LYS A 71 -11.13 10.36 1.47
N GLN A 72 -11.48 9.83 0.29
CA GLN A 72 -12.88 9.73 -0.12
C GLN A 72 -13.67 8.83 0.83
N TRP A 73 -13.15 7.64 1.15
CA TRP A 73 -13.80 6.74 2.11
C TRP A 73 -13.91 7.31 3.52
N GLN A 74 -12.97 8.16 3.95
CA GLN A 74 -13.08 8.86 5.23
C GLN A 74 -14.26 9.84 5.27
N LEU A 75 -14.64 10.43 4.13
CA LEU A 75 -15.83 11.26 4.00
C LEU A 75 -17.11 10.40 3.93
N ASP A 76 -17.07 9.34 3.12
CA ASP A 76 -18.25 8.49 2.86
C ASP A 76 -18.60 7.57 4.04
N LYS A 77 -17.60 7.11 4.80
CA LYS A 77 -17.72 6.12 5.89
C LYS A 77 -16.78 6.47 7.05
N PRO A 78 -17.01 7.59 7.76
CA PRO A 78 -16.10 8.09 8.79
C PRO A 78 -15.94 7.12 9.98
N ASP A 79 -16.96 6.31 10.26
CA ASP A 79 -16.99 5.32 11.34
C ASP A 79 -15.91 4.22 11.20
N LEU A 80 -15.46 3.94 9.97
CA LEU A 80 -14.39 2.98 9.69
C LEU A 80 -12.99 3.52 10.07
N PHE A 81 -12.85 4.84 10.29
CA PHE A 81 -11.56 5.49 10.50
C PHE A 81 -11.38 5.95 11.94
N LYS A 82 -10.34 5.45 12.60
CA LYS A 82 -9.90 5.96 13.91
C LYS A 82 -8.99 7.18 13.83
N LYS A 83 -8.34 7.40 12.68
CA LYS A 83 -7.33 8.44 12.46
C LYS A 83 -7.58 9.14 11.14
N LYS A 84 -7.14 10.41 11.05
CA LYS A 84 -7.18 11.17 9.80
C LYS A 84 -6.21 10.56 8.78
N VAL A 85 -6.61 10.62 7.51
CA VAL A 85 -5.76 10.19 6.39
C VAL A 85 -4.88 11.37 5.97
N TYR A 86 -3.57 11.27 6.23
CA TYR A 86 -2.61 12.34 5.94
C TYR A 86 -1.97 12.18 4.55
N ASN A 87 -1.54 13.31 3.98
CA ASN A 87 -0.63 13.31 2.83
C ASN A 87 0.81 13.21 3.34
N HIS A 88 1.47 12.06 3.23
CA HIS A 88 2.91 11.92 3.48
C HIS A 88 3.76 12.26 2.24
N ALA A 89 3.24 13.11 1.35
CA ALA A 89 3.89 13.43 0.07
C ALA A 89 5.16 14.31 0.21
N VAL A 90 5.54 14.70 1.43
CA VAL A 90 6.77 15.47 1.66
C VAL A 90 7.86 14.50 2.09
N LEU A 91 8.79 14.24 1.16
CA LEU A 91 10.13 13.80 1.50
C LEU A 91 10.80 14.98 2.20
N ASP A 92 11.09 14.85 3.49
CA ASP A 92 12.10 15.70 4.12
C ASP A 92 13.44 15.37 3.43
N THR A 93 13.95 16.34 2.66
CA THR A 93 15.29 16.32 2.06
C THR A 93 16.36 16.55 3.09
#